data_AF-A0A3P7LMD8-F1
#
_entry.id   AF-A0A3P7LMD8-F1
#
_cell.length_a   1.000
_cell.length_b   1.000
_cell.length_c   1.000
_cell.angle_alpha   90.00
_cell.angle_beta   90.00
_cell.angle_gamma   90.00
#
_symmetry.space_group_name_H-M   'P 1'
#
loop_
_entity.id
_entity.type
_entity.pdbx_description
1 polymer ?
#
loop_
_entity_poly.entity_id
_entity_poly.type
_entity_poly.pdbx_seq_one_letter_code
_entity_poly.pdbx_strand_id
1 'polypeptide(L)'
;MSLHVPYAFRQDSNFRYLTGILEPGAVLTLEVSAINTKSDFNDNIAFVPRLFVEERNDHDRVWDGPTMGVEMASQLTGIQDTQPLTHLSEYLTSAFSQLQASSDFIWFGLPFLVRRKEKAPIYRTIFNQTSELFSKCSLDPKQLQDPEPLLDELRLIKSSNEIALMRRAAEVTSTALKKTMRAASPGVAEAELCTRFEHESRMMGSRRFTKEQRILHDVLVQVQRDCQQAVNPDASLQDLYELMLQRIGKYLVEEKIMLSNDAAAMAHKICPHHVGHFLGLDVHDTPSIPYSRKFQPGMVFPLEPGIYFPTDASNTFHIPTEFCGLGLRLEDDFVMTVEGRAEKLTKELSSDASDLESYVKGVSCSSTN
;
A
#
# COMPACT_ATOMS: atom_id res chain seq x y z
N MET A 1 14.77 12.63 -13.72
CA MET A 1 14.61 13.72 -12.72
C MET A 1 15.97 14.32 -12.43
N SER A 2 16.05 15.66 -12.33
CA SER A 2 17.31 16.41 -12.12
C SER A 2 17.05 17.63 -11.24
N LEU A 3 18.10 18.39 -10.86
CA LEU A 3 18.03 19.48 -9.87
C LEU A 3 16.86 20.49 -10.03
N HIS A 4 16.37 20.70 -11.26
CA HIS A 4 15.29 21.65 -11.54
C HIS A 4 14.07 21.02 -12.21
N VAL A 5 13.98 19.70 -12.21
CA VAL A 5 12.83 18.96 -12.76
C VAL A 5 12.25 18.14 -11.61
N PRO A 6 11.10 18.53 -11.02
CA PRO A 6 10.53 17.92 -9.81
C PRO A 6 9.63 16.71 -10.11
N TYR A 7 9.66 15.69 -9.24
CA TYR A 7 8.86 14.47 -9.45
C TYR A 7 7.37 14.85 -9.48
N ALA A 8 6.56 14.02 -10.14
CA ALA A 8 5.12 14.15 -10.02
C ALA A 8 4.74 14.13 -8.52
N PHE A 9 3.98 15.14 -8.09
CA PHE A 9 3.61 15.26 -6.69
C PHE A 9 2.69 14.11 -6.28
N ARG A 10 3.05 13.43 -5.19
CA ARG A 10 2.18 12.51 -4.46
C ARG A 10 2.15 13.00 -3.02
N GLN A 11 0.95 13.26 -2.53
CA GLN A 11 0.71 13.67 -1.16
C GLN A 11 1.24 12.65 -0.15
N ASP A 12 1.46 13.06 1.10
CA ASP A 12 1.56 12.14 2.22
C ASP A 12 0.23 11.35 2.41
N SER A 13 0.31 10.05 2.68
CA SER A 13 -0.88 9.19 2.79
C SER A 13 -1.74 9.52 4.01
N ASN A 14 -1.13 9.83 5.15
CA ASN A 14 -1.85 10.20 6.37
C ASN A 14 -2.54 11.55 6.23
N PHE A 15 -1.85 12.56 5.69
CA PHE A 15 -2.43 13.86 5.41
C PHE A 15 -3.59 13.76 4.41
N ARG A 16 -3.42 12.96 3.34
CA ARG A 16 -4.49 12.71 2.38
C ARG A 16 -5.68 11.99 3.02
N TYR A 17 -5.44 11.02 3.91
CA TYR A 17 -6.49 10.31 4.62
C TYR A 17 -7.36 11.26 5.45
N LEU A 18 -6.74 12.21 6.15
CA LEU A 18 -7.43 13.16 7.03
C LEU A 18 -8.09 14.34 6.30
N THR A 19 -7.57 14.74 5.14
CA THR A 19 -8.00 16.00 4.47
C THR A 19 -8.53 15.82 3.05
N GLY A 20 -8.11 14.77 2.34
CA GLY A 20 -8.37 14.62 0.91
C GLY A 20 -7.58 15.57 -0.01
N ILE A 21 -6.74 16.48 0.52
CA ILE A 21 -6.00 17.47 -0.27
C ILE A 21 -4.87 16.80 -1.06
N LEU A 22 -4.75 17.14 -2.34
CA LEU A 22 -3.77 16.57 -3.28
C LEU A 22 -2.70 17.58 -3.73
N GLU A 23 -2.59 18.73 -3.06
CA GLU A 23 -1.62 19.78 -3.35
C GLU A 23 -0.50 19.84 -2.29
N PRO A 24 0.73 20.26 -2.66
CA PRO A 24 1.78 20.52 -1.69
C PRO A 24 1.48 21.76 -0.84
N GLY A 25 2.30 22.01 0.18
CA GLY A 25 2.25 23.27 0.93
C GLY A 25 1.07 23.39 1.87
N ALA A 26 0.60 22.28 2.44
CA ALA A 26 -0.50 22.27 3.40
C ALA A 26 -0.11 21.57 4.71
N VAL A 27 -0.65 22.06 5.84
CA VAL A 27 -0.43 21.52 7.18
C VAL A 27 -1.77 21.45 7.91
N LEU A 28 -2.10 20.29 8.45
CA LEU A 28 -3.25 20.08 9.33
C LEU A 28 -2.74 20.03 10.76
N THR A 29 -3.38 20.78 11.66
CA THR A 29 -3.19 20.65 13.10
C THR A 29 -4.51 20.27 13.76
N LEU A 30 -4.43 19.42 14.79
CA LEU A 30 -5.58 18.95 15.55
C LEU A 30 -5.28 19.21 17.03
N GLU A 31 -5.99 20.14 17.64
CA GLU A 31 -5.97 20.31 19.10
C GLU A 31 -7.04 19.43 19.71
N VAL A 32 -6.65 18.53 20.60
CA VAL A 32 -7.56 17.58 21.27
C VAL A 32 -7.55 17.85 22.76
N SER A 33 -8.72 18.00 23.36
CA SER A 33 -8.88 18.29 24.79
C SER A 33 -10.01 17.47 25.39
N ALA A 34 -9.88 17.08 26.66
CA ALA A 34 -10.95 16.40 27.37
C ALA A 34 -12.02 17.41 27.85
N ILE A 35 -13.29 17.09 27.62
CA ILE A 35 -14.44 17.83 28.15
C ILE A 35 -14.84 17.23 29.49
N ASN A 36 -14.82 18.03 30.56
CA ASN A 36 -15.28 17.61 31.88
C ASN A 36 -16.83 17.66 31.98
N THR A 37 -17.52 16.76 31.28
CA THR A 37 -18.97 16.55 31.43
C THR A 37 -19.25 15.18 32.03
N LYS A 38 -20.09 15.14 33.08
CA LYS A 38 -20.56 13.91 33.72
C LYS A 38 -21.62 13.21 32.83
N SER A 39 -21.22 12.73 31.66
CA SER A 39 -22.07 11.88 30.80
C SER A 39 -21.41 10.54 30.54
N ASP A 40 -22.18 9.46 30.70
CA ASP A 40 -21.76 8.05 30.61
C ASP A 40 -21.44 7.56 29.18
N PHE A 41 -21.30 8.47 28.20
CA PHE A 41 -20.89 8.15 26.84
C PHE A 41 -19.46 8.67 26.58
N ASN A 42 -18.71 7.95 25.76
CA ASN A 42 -17.31 8.20 25.36
C ASN A 42 -17.03 9.58 24.71
N ASP A 43 -17.98 10.52 24.71
CA ASP A 43 -17.92 11.84 24.06
C ASP A 43 -17.37 12.95 24.99
N ASN A 44 -16.41 12.62 25.84
CA ASN A 44 -15.75 13.61 26.70
C ASN A 44 -14.51 14.21 26.02
N ILE A 45 -14.52 14.37 24.69
CA ILE A 45 -13.38 14.85 23.91
C ILE A 45 -13.86 15.94 22.95
N ALA A 46 -13.26 17.12 23.02
CA ALA A 46 -13.36 18.17 22.02
C ALA A 46 -12.10 18.14 21.14
N PHE A 47 -12.27 18.33 19.84
CA PHE A 47 -11.15 18.58 18.94
C PHE A 47 -11.40 19.82 18.08
N VAL A 48 -10.32 20.54 17.77
CA VAL A 48 -10.35 21.73 16.92
C VAL A 48 -9.38 21.54 15.76
N PRO A 49 -9.87 21.25 14.55
CA PRO A 49 -9.03 21.13 13.37
C PRO A 49 -8.68 22.51 12.82
N ARG A 50 -7.42 22.69 12.42
CA ARG A 50 -6.94 23.88 11.70
C ARG A 50 -6.11 23.50 10.50
N LEU A 51 -6.35 24.18 9.40
CA LEU A 51 -5.69 23.90 8.14
C LEU A 51 -4.89 25.13 7.69
N PHE A 52 -3.63 24.94 7.36
CA PHE A 52 -2.77 25.97 6.80
C PHE A 52 -2.44 25.58 5.35
N VAL A 53 -2.69 26.46 4.38
CA VAL A 53 -2.47 26.17 2.95
C VAL A 53 -1.64 27.25 2.25
N GLU A 54 -0.83 26.85 1.29
CA GLU A 54 -0.02 27.76 0.49
C GLU A 54 -0.90 28.66 -0.40
N GLU A 55 -0.67 29.97 -0.29
CA GLU A 55 -1.23 30.95 -1.22
C GLU A 55 -0.13 31.47 -2.15
N ARG A 56 -0.29 31.20 -3.44
CA ARG A 56 0.65 31.68 -4.46
C ARG A 56 0.29 33.08 -4.92
N ASN A 57 1.32 33.92 -5.02
CA ASN A 57 1.23 35.21 -5.69
C ASN A 57 1.14 35.03 -7.22
N ASP A 58 0.87 36.13 -7.94
CA ASP A 58 0.68 36.10 -9.40
C ASP A 58 1.92 35.61 -10.16
N HIS A 59 3.13 35.86 -9.65
CA HIS A 59 4.36 35.37 -10.26
C HIS A 59 4.44 33.84 -10.16
N ASP A 60 4.22 33.27 -8.99
CA ASP A 60 4.36 31.82 -8.75
C ASP A 60 3.26 31.02 -9.47
N ARG A 61 2.07 31.60 -9.63
CA ARG A 61 0.97 30.99 -10.40
C ARG A 61 1.31 30.76 -11.88
N VAL A 62 2.15 31.62 -12.46
CA VAL A 62 2.58 31.49 -13.86
C VAL A 62 3.51 30.30 -14.04
N TRP A 63 4.35 30.00 -13.04
CA TRP A 63 5.38 28.96 -13.13
C TRP A 63 4.90 27.61 -12.61
N ASP A 64 4.25 27.61 -11.45
CA ASP A 64 3.90 26.39 -10.70
C ASP A 64 2.41 26.04 -10.79
N GLY A 65 1.61 26.90 -11.44
CA GLY A 65 0.16 26.78 -11.56
C GLY A 65 -0.61 27.36 -10.37
N PRO A 66 -1.95 27.43 -10.46
CA PRO A 66 -2.79 27.89 -9.37
C PRO A 66 -2.77 26.92 -8.18
N THR A 67 -3.02 27.43 -6.98
CA THR A 67 -3.35 26.62 -5.79
C THR A 67 -4.84 26.68 -5.51
N MET A 68 -5.33 25.71 -4.74
CA MET A 68 -6.70 25.68 -4.21
C MET A 68 -7.01 26.96 -3.41
N GLY A 69 -6.04 27.43 -2.62
CA GLY A 69 -6.21 28.59 -1.73
C GLY A 69 -7.12 28.31 -0.54
N VAL A 70 -7.21 29.29 0.37
CA VAL A 70 -7.88 29.12 1.68
C VAL A 70 -9.37 28.81 1.54
N GLU A 71 -10.09 29.53 0.70
CA GLU A 71 -11.54 29.40 0.57
C GLU A 71 -11.95 28.02 0.05
N MET A 72 -11.35 27.57 -1.05
CA MET A 72 -11.66 26.26 -1.62
C MET A 72 -11.19 25.13 -0.72
N ALA A 73 -10.05 25.27 -0.02
CA ALA A 73 -9.58 24.28 0.94
C ALA A 73 -10.54 24.12 2.11
N SER A 74 -11.08 25.22 2.63
CA SER A 74 -12.11 25.19 3.68
C SER A 74 -13.39 24.51 3.20
N GLN A 75 -13.86 24.81 1.98
CA GLN A 75 -15.05 24.19 1.41
C GLN A 75 -14.88 22.69 1.16
N LEU A 76 -13.72 22.28 0.62
CA LEU A 76 -13.42 20.89 0.27
C LEU A 76 -13.25 20.01 1.52
N THR A 77 -12.58 20.52 2.55
CA THR A 77 -12.30 19.76 3.77
C THR A 77 -13.39 19.89 4.83
N GLY A 78 -14.20 20.94 4.77
CA GLY A 78 -15.14 21.33 5.82
C GLY A 78 -14.50 22.02 7.03
N ILE A 79 -13.17 22.18 7.05
CA ILE A 79 -12.43 22.82 8.15
C ILE A 79 -12.61 24.34 8.07
N GLN A 80 -13.35 24.90 9.03
CA GLN A 80 -13.67 26.33 9.04
C GLN A 80 -12.44 27.20 9.37
N ASP A 81 -11.57 26.74 10.27
CA ASP A 81 -10.33 27.44 10.60
C ASP A 81 -9.23 27.06 9.60
N THR A 82 -9.38 27.57 8.37
CA THR A 82 -8.39 27.44 7.30
C THR A 82 -7.72 28.80 7.06
N GLN A 83 -6.38 28.82 7.01
CA GLN A 83 -5.58 30.04 6.94
C GLN A 83 -4.39 29.91 5.98
N PRO A 84 -3.78 31.03 5.56
CA PRO A 84 -2.55 30.99 4.78
C PRO A 84 -1.39 30.34 5.56
N LEU A 85 -0.53 29.59 4.86
CA LEU A 85 0.63 28.90 5.46
C LEU A 85 1.60 29.86 6.18
N THR A 86 1.60 31.13 5.81
CA THR A 86 2.40 32.18 6.47
C THR A 86 2.05 32.35 7.96
N HIS A 87 0.84 32.01 8.39
CA HIS A 87 0.40 32.10 9.78
C HIS A 87 0.84 30.90 10.64
N LEU A 88 1.32 29.82 10.03
CA LEU A 88 1.72 28.59 10.75
C LEU A 88 2.80 28.87 11.79
N SER A 89 3.75 29.76 11.49
CA SER A 89 4.87 30.08 12.37
C SER A 89 4.44 30.73 13.69
N GLU A 90 3.50 31.66 13.59
CA GLU A 90 2.90 32.34 14.74
C GLU A 90 2.09 31.34 15.58
N TYR A 91 1.26 30.53 14.92
CA TYR A 91 0.48 29.49 15.57
C TYR A 91 1.35 28.50 16.34
N LEU A 92 2.38 27.92 15.70
CA LEU A 92 3.29 26.97 16.35
C LEU A 92 4.00 27.61 17.55
N THR A 93 4.43 28.86 17.45
CA THR A 93 5.07 29.56 18.57
C THR A 93 4.14 29.70 19.78
N SER A 94 2.87 30.05 19.54
CA SER A 94 1.83 30.13 20.57
C SER A 94 1.55 28.75 21.18
N ALA A 95 1.34 27.73 20.34
CA ALA A 95 1.03 26.36 20.77
C ALA A 95 2.16 25.76 21.63
N PHE A 96 3.42 25.91 21.22
CA PHE A 96 4.56 25.39 21.98
C PHE A 96 4.77 26.12 23.32
N SER A 97 4.45 27.41 23.39
CA SER A 97 4.46 28.16 24.66
C SER A 97 3.40 27.64 25.64
N GLN A 98 2.23 27.22 25.14
CA GLN A 98 1.18 26.60 25.95
C GLN A 98 1.55 25.18 26.38
N LEU A 99 2.18 24.39 25.50
CA LEU A 99 2.72 23.06 25.83
C LEU A 99 3.79 23.12 26.93
N GLN A 100 4.60 24.19 26.95
CA GLN A 100 5.61 24.41 28.00
C GLN A 100 4.97 24.71 29.36
N ALA A 101 3.81 25.38 29.37
CA ALA A 101 3.10 25.75 30.58
C ALA A 101 2.20 24.62 31.13
N SER A 102 1.99 23.56 30.36
CA SER A 102 1.11 22.42 30.67
C SER A 102 1.89 21.11 30.72
N SER A 103 1.22 20.02 31.10
CA SER A 103 1.76 18.65 30.98
C SER A 103 1.23 17.94 29.72
N ASP A 104 0.82 18.72 28.72
CA ASP A 104 0.24 18.21 27.49
C ASP A 104 1.33 17.66 26.56
N PHE A 105 0.92 16.93 25.52
CA PHE A 105 1.83 16.31 24.55
C PHE A 105 1.50 16.74 23.12
N ILE A 106 2.49 16.59 22.24
CA ILE A 106 2.40 16.81 20.80
C ILE A 106 2.55 15.48 20.07
N TRP A 107 1.70 15.28 19.07
CA TRP A 107 1.82 14.19 18.11
C TRP A 107 2.48 14.69 16.83
N PHE A 108 3.65 14.17 16.52
CA PHE A 108 4.37 14.51 15.30
C PHE A 108 5.26 13.35 14.86
N GLY A 109 5.24 13.04 13.56
CA GLY A 109 5.91 11.86 13.01
C GLY A 109 7.42 11.81 13.28
N LEU A 110 7.93 10.60 13.47
CA LEU A 110 9.36 10.34 13.70
C LEU A 110 10.12 10.10 12.39
N PRO A 111 11.44 10.38 12.32
CA PRO A 111 12.29 10.91 13.40
C PRO A 111 12.11 12.42 13.61
N PHE A 112 11.83 12.85 14.84
CA PHE A 112 11.59 14.25 15.23
C PHE A 112 12.88 15.07 15.53
N LEU A 113 14.02 14.38 15.60
CA LEU A 113 15.35 14.96 15.76
C LEU A 113 16.29 14.35 14.73
N VAL A 114 16.38 14.96 13.54
CA VAL A 114 17.29 14.50 12.50
C VAL A 114 18.72 14.90 12.86
N ARG A 115 19.59 13.92 13.15
CA ARG A 115 21.05 14.14 13.11
C ARG A 115 21.46 14.34 11.64
N ARG A 116 22.40 15.25 11.37
CA ARG A 116 22.82 15.81 10.05
C ARG A 116 23.07 14.83 8.86
N LYS A 117 22.88 13.51 9.00
CA LYS A 117 23.16 12.49 7.98
C LYS A 117 21.95 11.65 7.52
N GLU A 118 20.76 11.81 8.11
CA GLU A 118 19.56 11.09 7.65
C GLU A 118 18.86 11.86 6.50
N LYS A 119 18.14 11.15 5.63
CA LYS A 119 17.34 11.75 4.56
C LYS A 119 16.42 12.80 5.19
N ALA A 120 16.51 14.04 4.73
CA ALA A 120 15.64 15.10 5.22
C ALA A 120 14.17 14.69 5.01
N PRO A 121 13.29 14.84 6.02
CA PRO A 121 11.87 14.57 5.85
C PRO A 121 11.29 15.46 4.75
N ILE A 122 10.22 14.99 4.12
CA ILE A 122 9.60 15.58 2.91
C ILE A 122 9.29 17.08 3.11
N TYR A 123 9.00 17.51 4.35
CA TYR A 123 8.76 18.92 4.71
C TYR A 123 9.81 19.46 5.67
N ARG A 124 11.07 19.50 5.22
CA ARG A 124 12.23 19.94 6.02
C ARG A 124 12.02 21.27 6.76
N THR A 125 11.32 22.24 6.17
CA THR A 125 11.09 23.55 6.79
C THR A 125 10.21 23.44 8.04
N ILE A 126 9.02 22.84 7.89
CA ILE A 126 8.08 22.65 9.01
C ILE A 126 8.70 21.74 10.06
N PHE A 127 9.36 20.67 9.61
CA PHE A 127 10.09 19.77 10.48
C PHE A 127 11.14 20.50 11.34
N ASN A 128 12.03 21.28 10.71
CA ASN A 128 13.07 22.02 11.42
C ASN A 128 12.45 23.02 12.40
N GLN A 129 11.42 23.75 11.96
CA GLN A 129 10.75 24.74 12.79
C GLN A 129 10.13 24.10 14.04
N THR A 130 9.38 23.01 13.88
CA THR A 130 8.76 22.29 15.00
C THR A 130 9.81 21.70 15.93
N SER A 131 10.90 21.12 15.39
CA SER A 131 12.00 20.55 16.16
C SER A 131 12.79 21.61 16.95
N GLU A 132 13.03 22.77 16.34
CA GLU A 132 13.66 23.92 16.98
C GLU A 132 12.79 24.47 18.11
N LEU A 133 11.48 24.61 17.90
CA LEU A 133 10.54 25.07 18.93
C LEU A 133 10.47 24.09 20.10
N PHE A 134 10.40 22.79 19.83
CA PHE A 134 10.42 21.76 20.88
C PHE A 134 11.67 21.87 21.76
N SER A 135 12.83 22.04 21.12
CA SER A 135 14.11 22.21 21.82
C SER A 135 14.16 23.53 22.61
N LYS A 136 13.70 24.64 22.01
CA LYS A 136 13.72 25.98 22.61
C LYS A 136 12.80 26.09 23.83
N CYS A 137 11.64 25.44 23.79
CA CYS A 137 10.69 25.38 24.90
C CYS A 137 11.10 24.39 26.00
N SER A 138 12.24 23.70 25.86
CA SER A 138 12.75 22.72 26.84
C SER A 138 11.73 21.63 27.20
N LEU A 139 10.96 21.15 26.22
CA LEU A 139 9.93 20.13 26.43
C LEU A 139 10.57 18.76 26.78
N ASP A 140 9.88 17.98 27.62
CA ASP A 140 10.31 16.60 27.94
C ASP A 140 10.12 15.73 26.69
N PRO A 141 11.10 14.89 26.30
CA PRO A 141 10.94 13.90 25.23
C PRO A 141 9.66 13.04 25.32
N LYS A 142 9.11 12.81 26.52
CA LYS A 142 7.84 12.09 26.72
C LYS A 142 6.61 12.87 26.23
N GLN A 143 6.71 14.18 26.09
CA GLN A 143 5.66 15.01 25.50
C GLN A 143 5.61 14.87 23.99
N LEU A 144 6.57 14.21 23.35
CA LEU A 144 6.49 13.85 21.93
C LEU A 144 5.98 12.41 21.80
N GLN A 145 4.93 12.23 21.02
CA GLN A 145 4.45 10.90 20.63
C GLN A 145 4.33 10.80 19.12
N ASP A 146 4.39 9.57 18.62
CA ASP A 146 4.22 9.28 17.20
C ASP A 146 2.74 9.00 16.88
N PRO A 147 2.10 9.77 15.98
CA PRO A 147 0.73 9.51 15.58
C PRO A 147 0.58 8.30 14.66
N GLU A 148 1.65 7.82 14.03
CA GLU A 148 1.57 6.78 12.98
C GLU A 148 0.82 5.52 13.44
N PRO A 149 1.05 4.94 14.64
CA PRO A 149 0.32 3.76 15.07
C PRO A 149 -1.19 3.97 15.24
N LEU A 150 -1.63 5.19 15.59
CA LEU A 150 -3.05 5.50 15.72
C LEU A 150 -3.71 5.68 14.35
N LEU A 151 -3.00 6.34 13.42
CA LEU A 151 -3.47 6.52 12.05
C LEU A 151 -3.52 5.19 11.30
N ASP A 152 -2.57 4.30 11.57
CA ASP A 152 -2.54 2.96 11.02
C ASP A 152 -3.74 2.12 11.48
N GLU A 153 -4.15 2.20 12.76
CA GLU A 153 -5.38 1.53 13.23
C GLU A 153 -6.64 2.06 12.53
N LEU A 154 -6.70 3.38 12.25
CA LEU A 154 -7.81 3.97 11.49
C LEU A 154 -7.82 3.51 10.03
N ARG A 155 -6.66 3.52 9.37
CA ARG A 155 -6.48 3.13 7.97
C ARG A 155 -6.61 1.63 7.75
N LEU A 156 -6.39 0.80 8.77
CA LEU A 156 -6.46 -0.65 8.68
C LEU A 156 -7.85 -1.14 8.27
N ILE A 157 -8.91 -0.52 8.82
CA ILE A 157 -10.30 -0.88 8.56
C ILE A 157 -10.91 0.07 7.54
N LYS A 158 -11.09 -0.42 6.31
CA LYS A 158 -11.61 0.38 5.20
C LYS A 158 -13.12 0.56 5.34
N SER A 159 -13.57 1.79 5.14
CA SER A 159 -14.99 2.10 4.94
C SER A 159 -15.52 1.49 3.63
N SER A 160 -16.84 1.42 3.48
CA SER A 160 -17.48 0.95 2.24
C SER A 160 -17.08 1.77 1.01
N ASN A 161 -16.86 3.08 1.18
CA ASN A 161 -16.43 3.99 0.12
C ASN A 161 -14.97 3.71 -0.30
N GLU A 162 -14.08 3.48 0.67
CA GLU A 162 -12.69 3.09 0.38
C GLU A 162 -12.64 1.75 -0.35
N ILE A 163 -13.40 0.76 0.12
CA ILE A 163 -13.51 -0.55 -0.55
C ILE A 163 -13.99 -0.36 -1.99
N ALA A 164 -15.01 0.48 -2.23
CA ALA A 164 -15.49 0.75 -3.58
C ALA A 164 -14.41 1.38 -4.49
N LEU A 165 -13.60 2.30 -3.96
CA LEU A 165 -12.46 2.87 -4.70
C LEU A 165 -11.39 1.81 -5.00
N MET A 166 -11.09 0.94 -4.04
CA MET A 166 -10.11 -0.13 -4.21
C MET A 166 -10.59 -1.19 -5.23
N ARG A 167 -11.88 -1.55 -5.23
CA ARG A 167 -12.46 -2.42 -6.28
C ARG A 167 -12.28 -1.82 -7.66
N ARG A 168 -12.58 -0.51 -7.82
CA ARG A 168 -12.36 0.21 -9.07
C ARG A 168 -10.89 0.22 -9.49
N ALA A 169 -9.97 0.42 -8.55
CA ALA A 169 -8.53 0.34 -8.83
C ALA A 169 -8.14 -1.06 -9.34
N ALA A 170 -8.62 -2.12 -8.68
CA ALA A 170 -8.37 -3.50 -9.07
C ALA A 170 -8.95 -3.84 -10.46
N GLU A 171 -10.12 -3.31 -10.82
CA GLU A 171 -10.72 -3.44 -12.17
C GLU A 171 -9.88 -2.77 -13.26
N VAL A 172 -9.39 -1.56 -12.99
CA VAL A 172 -8.49 -0.83 -13.89
C VAL A 172 -7.19 -1.60 -14.08
N THR A 173 -6.58 -2.08 -12.99
CA THR A 173 -5.36 -2.91 -13.03
C THR A 173 -5.59 -4.21 -13.78
N SER A 174 -6.72 -4.90 -13.55
CA SER A 174 -7.10 -6.12 -14.28
C SER A 174 -7.22 -5.86 -15.79
N THR A 175 -7.81 -4.72 -16.16
CA THR A 175 -7.92 -4.32 -17.57
C THR A 175 -6.56 -4.02 -18.18
N ALA A 176 -5.66 -3.36 -17.44
CA ALA A 176 -4.29 -3.11 -17.86
C ALA A 176 -3.53 -4.43 -18.04
N LEU A 177 -3.57 -5.34 -17.07
CA LEU A 177 -2.93 -6.66 -17.15
C LEU A 177 -3.43 -7.48 -18.34
N LYS A 178 -4.74 -7.56 -18.58
CA LYS A 178 -5.30 -8.22 -19.78
C LYS A 178 -4.73 -7.65 -21.08
N LYS A 179 -4.50 -6.33 -21.14
CA LYS A 179 -3.92 -5.66 -22.32
C LYS A 179 -2.42 -5.94 -22.44
N THR A 180 -1.67 -5.88 -21.34
CA THR A 180 -0.25 -6.24 -21.30
C THR A 180 -0.03 -7.69 -21.74
N MET A 181 -0.87 -8.62 -21.24
CA MET A 181 -0.85 -10.01 -21.67
C MET A 181 -1.09 -10.15 -23.18
N ARG A 182 -2.00 -9.38 -23.78
CA ARG A 182 -2.19 -9.35 -25.26
C ARG A 182 -0.97 -8.85 -26.03
N ALA A 183 -0.17 -7.97 -25.42
CA ALA A 183 1.00 -7.34 -26.03
C ALA A 183 2.29 -8.17 -25.89
N ALA A 184 2.37 -9.11 -24.94
CA ALA A 184 3.57 -9.88 -24.67
C ALA A 184 3.99 -10.78 -25.87
N SER A 185 5.27 -10.72 -26.26
CA SER A 185 5.89 -11.57 -27.30
C SER A 185 7.33 -11.98 -26.96
N PRO A 186 7.83 -13.13 -27.45
CA PRO A 186 9.25 -13.42 -27.54
C PRO A 186 9.97 -12.29 -28.29
N GLY A 187 11.06 -11.79 -27.70
CA GLY A 187 11.85 -10.69 -28.25
C GLY A 187 11.44 -9.30 -27.78
N VAL A 188 10.32 -9.13 -27.08
CA VAL A 188 9.97 -7.87 -26.41
C VAL A 188 10.79 -7.78 -25.12
N ALA A 189 11.55 -6.70 -24.95
CA ALA A 189 12.36 -6.51 -23.75
C ALA A 189 11.46 -6.27 -22.51
N GLU A 190 11.92 -6.63 -21.32
CA GLU A 190 11.17 -6.38 -20.07
C GLU A 190 10.93 -4.89 -19.83
N ALA A 191 11.89 -4.03 -20.17
CA ALA A 191 11.72 -2.59 -20.14
C ALA A 191 10.60 -2.14 -21.10
N GLU A 192 10.49 -2.80 -22.25
CA GLU A 192 9.42 -2.57 -23.21
C GLU A 192 8.10 -3.13 -22.69
N LEU A 193 8.05 -4.25 -21.96
CA LEU A 193 6.85 -4.73 -21.25
C LEU A 193 6.41 -3.81 -20.11
N CYS A 194 7.36 -3.24 -19.36
CA CYS A 194 7.12 -2.25 -18.31
C CYS A 194 6.57 -0.95 -18.91
N THR A 195 7.24 -0.42 -19.94
CA THR A 195 6.73 0.70 -20.73
C THR A 195 5.42 0.33 -21.40
N ARG A 196 5.16 -0.91 -21.83
CA ARG A 196 3.88 -1.38 -22.42
C ARG A 196 2.78 -1.62 -21.38
N PHE A 197 3.08 -1.94 -20.12
CA PHE A 197 2.10 -1.85 -19.04
C PHE A 197 1.62 -0.39 -18.88
N GLU A 198 2.53 0.58 -19.09
CA GLU A 198 2.21 2.01 -19.13
C GLU A 198 1.67 2.51 -20.51
N HIS A 199 2.07 1.91 -21.64
CA HIS A 199 1.89 2.39 -23.03
C HIS A 199 0.85 1.59 -23.82
N GLU A 200 0.58 0.33 -23.45
CA GLU A 200 -0.21 -0.60 -24.23
C GLU A 200 -1.29 -1.36 -23.45
N SER A 201 -2.57 -1.07 -23.57
CA SER A 201 -3.29 -0.20 -24.49
C SER A 201 -3.10 -0.37 -26.01
N ARG A 202 -2.12 -1.11 -26.58
CA ARG A 202 -1.95 -1.22 -28.06
C ARG A 202 -0.85 -2.19 -28.62
N MET A 203 -1.11 -3.51 -28.60
CA MET A 203 -0.76 -4.54 -29.64
C MET A 203 0.47 -5.51 -29.53
N MET A 204 0.12 -6.82 -29.41
CA MET A 204 0.64 -8.12 -29.99
C MET A 204 2.16 -8.49 -29.94
N GLY A 205 2.65 -9.73 -29.72
CA GLY A 205 2.14 -11.08 -29.32
C GLY A 205 3.15 -12.28 -29.48
N SER A 206 3.26 -13.22 -28.51
CA SER A 206 3.36 -14.72 -28.61
C SER A 206 3.26 -15.44 -27.21
N ARG A 207 2.65 -16.66 -27.10
CA ARG A 207 1.38 -16.85 -26.33
C ARG A 207 1.06 -18.09 -25.42
N ARG A 208 1.98 -18.92 -24.88
CA ARG A 208 1.56 -20.09 -24.04
C ARG A 208 2.51 -20.48 -22.91
N PHE A 209 1.97 -21.09 -21.85
CA PHE A 209 2.75 -21.74 -20.80
C PHE A 209 3.45 -23.01 -21.35
N THR A 210 4.65 -23.30 -20.84
CA THR A 210 5.21 -24.67 -20.92
C THR A 210 4.49 -25.59 -19.94
N LYS A 211 4.71 -26.90 -20.06
CA LYS A 211 4.12 -27.89 -19.14
C LYS A 211 4.54 -27.60 -17.68
N GLU A 212 5.80 -27.28 -17.47
CA GLU A 212 6.40 -27.04 -16.15
C GLU A 212 5.84 -25.75 -15.54
N GLN A 213 5.75 -24.69 -16.35
CA GLN A 213 5.14 -23.43 -15.91
C GLN A 213 3.65 -23.61 -15.58
N ARG A 214 2.94 -24.44 -16.35
CA ARG A 214 1.54 -24.77 -16.09
C ARG A 214 1.35 -25.50 -14.76
N ILE A 215 2.21 -26.47 -14.46
CA ILE A 215 2.18 -27.20 -13.17
C ILE A 215 2.39 -26.22 -12.01
N LEU A 216 3.44 -25.39 -12.07
CA LEU A 216 3.71 -24.41 -11.01
C LEU A 216 2.58 -23.40 -10.84
N HIS A 217 2.02 -22.92 -11.95
CA HIS A 217 0.86 -22.04 -11.94
C HIS A 217 -0.34 -22.68 -11.24
N ASP A 218 -0.70 -23.91 -11.60
CA ASP A 218 -1.86 -24.59 -11.02
C ASP A 218 -1.66 -24.88 -9.53
N VAL A 219 -0.43 -25.18 -9.11
CA VAL A 219 -0.05 -25.26 -7.68
C VAL A 219 -0.32 -23.92 -6.97
N LEU A 220 0.13 -22.80 -7.52
CA LEU A 220 -0.07 -21.46 -6.92
C LEU A 220 -1.55 -21.08 -6.83
N VAL A 221 -2.35 -21.39 -7.85
CA VAL A 221 -3.82 -21.19 -7.82
C VAL A 221 -4.44 -21.96 -6.67
N GLN A 222 -4.03 -23.21 -6.45
CA GLN A 222 -4.56 -24.01 -5.36
C GLN A 222 -4.09 -23.51 -3.98
N VAL A 223 -2.82 -23.10 -3.84
CA VAL A 223 -2.31 -22.49 -2.60
C VAL A 223 -3.08 -21.23 -2.25
N GLN A 224 -3.30 -20.33 -3.21
CA GLN A 224 -4.05 -19.09 -2.99
C GLN A 224 -5.49 -19.39 -2.57
N ARG A 225 -6.14 -20.37 -3.21
CA ARG A 225 -7.50 -20.81 -2.87
C ARG A 225 -7.59 -21.36 -1.44
N ASP A 226 -6.63 -22.19 -1.04
CA ASP A 226 -6.55 -22.73 0.32
C ASP A 226 -6.35 -21.61 1.36
N CYS A 227 -5.48 -20.65 1.08
CA CYS A 227 -5.28 -19.48 1.94
C CYS A 227 -6.55 -18.62 2.03
N GLN A 228 -7.23 -18.37 0.90
CA GLN A 228 -8.49 -17.63 0.87
C GLN A 228 -9.56 -18.31 1.74
N GLN A 229 -9.69 -19.63 1.65
CA GLN A 229 -10.67 -20.40 2.43
C GLN A 229 -10.36 -20.43 3.93
N ALA A 230 -9.10 -20.28 4.31
CA ALA A 230 -8.67 -20.24 5.71
C ALA A 230 -8.89 -18.88 6.37
N VAL A 231 -9.16 -17.82 5.62
CA VAL A 231 -9.46 -16.48 6.19
C VAL A 231 -10.74 -16.55 7.02
N ASN A 232 -10.62 -16.19 8.29
CA ASN A 232 -11.70 -16.04 9.25
C ASN A 232 -11.27 -15.10 10.39
N PRO A 233 -12.18 -14.64 11.28
CA PRO A 233 -11.85 -13.69 12.35
C PRO A 233 -10.79 -14.18 13.37
N ASP A 234 -10.57 -15.49 13.47
CA ASP A 234 -9.54 -16.06 14.36
C ASP A 234 -8.19 -16.28 13.64
N ALA A 235 -8.12 -16.04 12.33
CA ALA A 235 -6.89 -16.11 11.55
C ALA A 235 -6.19 -14.75 11.46
N SER A 236 -4.92 -14.78 11.08
CA SER A 236 -4.06 -13.61 10.83
C SER A 236 -3.22 -13.84 9.56
N LEU A 237 -2.58 -12.78 9.05
CA LEU A 237 -1.64 -12.91 7.94
C LEU A 237 -0.49 -13.88 8.28
N GLN A 238 -0.04 -13.90 9.54
CA GLN A 238 0.97 -14.86 10.01
C GLN A 238 0.48 -16.32 9.92
N ASP A 239 -0.77 -16.59 10.35
CA ASP A 239 -1.37 -17.94 10.26
C ASP A 239 -1.48 -18.39 8.79
N LEU A 240 -1.83 -17.47 7.89
CA LEU A 240 -1.92 -17.75 6.45
C LEU A 240 -0.54 -17.98 5.81
N TYR A 241 0.50 -17.31 6.30
CA TYR A 241 1.87 -17.51 5.80
C TYR A 241 2.36 -18.94 6.10
N GLU A 242 2.12 -19.42 7.31
CA GLU A 242 2.46 -20.79 7.70
C GLU A 242 1.67 -21.82 6.87
N LEU A 243 0.37 -21.56 6.66
CA LEU A 243 -0.46 -22.38 5.79
C LEU A 243 0.04 -22.39 4.34
N MET A 244 0.39 -21.24 3.79
CA MET A 244 0.91 -21.11 2.42
C MET A 244 2.14 -21.98 2.22
N LEU A 245 3.12 -21.90 3.12
CA LEU A 245 4.35 -22.68 3.03
C LEU A 245 4.08 -24.18 3.15
N GLN A 246 3.20 -24.57 4.07
CA GLN A 246 2.76 -25.96 4.20
C GLN A 246 2.13 -26.47 2.89
N ARG A 247 1.28 -25.66 2.25
CA ARG A 247 0.59 -26.02 1.01
C ARG A 247 1.53 -26.07 -0.19
N ILE A 248 2.46 -25.12 -0.32
CA ILE A 248 3.52 -25.16 -1.35
C ILE A 248 4.29 -26.48 -1.24
N GLY A 249 4.80 -26.81 -0.05
CA GLY A 249 5.54 -28.05 0.16
C GLY A 249 4.72 -29.30 -0.16
N LYS A 250 3.46 -29.36 0.30
CA LYS A 250 2.54 -30.46 0.02
C LYS A 250 2.33 -30.68 -1.49
N TYR A 251 1.97 -29.63 -2.22
CA TYR A 251 1.63 -29.78 -3.64
C TYR A 251 2.83 -30.07 -4.52
N LEU A 252 4.02 -29.55 -4.20
CA LEU A 252 5.25 -29.92 -4.90
C LEU A 252 5.61 -31.40 -4.70
N VAL A 253 5.28 -31.99 -3.56
CA VAL A 253 5.45 -33.43 -3.31
C VAL A 253 4.42 -34.25 -4.11
N GLU A 254 3.16 -33.82 -4.14
CA GLU A 254 2.10 -34.48 -4.92
C GLU A 254 2.43 -34.49 -6.42
N GLU A 255 2.98 -33.40 -6.95
CA GLU A 255 3.47 -33.27 -8.33
C GLU A 255 4.83 -33.94 -8.57
N LYS A 256 5.42 -34.58 -7.55
CA LYS A 256 6.72 -35.27 -7.60
C LYS A 256 7.90 -34.38 -8.01
N ILE A 257 7.79 -33.09 -7.73
CA ILE A 257 8.85 -32.09 -7.94
C ILE A 257 9.82 -32.08 -6.74
N MET A 258 9.33 -32.42 -5.55
CA MET A 258 10.10 -32.43 -4.31
C MET A 258 9.86 -33.71 -3.50
N LEU A 259 10.85 -34.11 -2.70
CA LEU A 259 10.72 -35.22 -1.75
C LEU A 259 10.01 -34.77 -0.46
N SER A 260 9.19 -35.64 0.12
CA SER A 260 8.36 -35.31 1.29
C SER A 260 9.15 -34.90 2.53
N ASN A 261 10.31 -35.49 2.74
CA ASN A 261 11.25 -35.16 3.81
C ASN A 261 11.83 -33.75 3.72
N ASP A 262 11.81 -33.13 2.54
CA ASP A 262 12.42 -31.82 2.30
C ASP A 262 11.37 -30.68 2.31
N ALA A 263 10.09 -30.99 2.05
CA ALA A 263 9.02 -30.01 1.86
C ALA A 263 8.99 -28.86 2.89
N ALA A 264 9.00 -29.18 4.19
CA ALA A 264 8.88 -28.18 5.25
C ALA A 264 10.13 -27.28 5.37
N ALA A 265 11.33 -27.85 5.23
CA ALA A 265 12.58 -27.10 5.35
C ALA A 265 12.86 -26.23 4.11
N MET A 266 12.27 -26.59 2.97
CA MET A 266 12.57 -25.99 1.68
C MET A 266 11.55 -24.93 1.25
N ALA A 267 10.30 -24.99 1.73
CA ALA A 267 9.26 -24.03 1.38
C ALA A 267 9.69 -22.56 1.58
N HIS A 268 10.32 -22.23 2.71
CA HIS A 268 10.83 -20.88 2.97
C HIS A 268 11.95 -20.44 2.01
N LYS A 269 12.75 -21.37 1.50
CA LYS A 269 13.87 -21.05 0.61
C LYS A 269 13.40 -20.75 -0.81
N ILE A 270 12.33 -21.44 -1.24
CA ILE A 270 11.74 -21.27 -2.57
C ILE A 270 10.61 -20.23 -2.58
N CYS A 271 10.11 -19.82 -1.42
CA CYS A 271 9.18 -18.71 -1.22
C CYS A 271 9.74 -17.74 -0.15
N PRO A 272 10.65 -16.82 -0.52
CA PRO A 272 11.39 -15.98 0.42
C PRO A 272 10.61 -14.74 0.89
N HIS A 273 9.37 -14.57 0.46
CA HIS A 273 8.49 -13.47 0.85
C HIS A 273 7.29 -13.97 1.65
N HIS A 274 6.57 -13.04 2.27
CA HIS A 274 5.35 -13.32 3.02
C HIS A 274 4.17 -13.68 2.10
N VAL A 275 3.06 -14.19 2.64
CA VAL A 275 1.85 -14.51 1.86
C VAL A 275 1.09 -13.26 1.38
N GLY A 276 1.38 -12.11 1.96
CA GLY A 276 0.69 -10.85 1.72
C GLY A 276 1.04 -9.81 2.78
N HIS A 277 0.38 -8.65 2.69
CA HIS A 277 0.52 -7.49 3.56
C HIS A 277 -0.83 -6.78 3.70
N PHE A 278 -0.94 -5.70 4.48
CA PHE A 278 -2.13 -4.84 4.41
C PHE A 278 -2.03 -3.90 3.21
N LEU A 279 -3.16 -3.56 2.60
CA LEU A 279 -3.24 -2.76 1.37
C LEU A 279 -4.25 -1.62 1.52
N GLY A 280 -3.94 -0.43 0.98
CA GLY A 280 -4.82 0.74 1.05
C GLY A 280 -4.27 1.95 0.30
N LEU A 281 -4.07 3.07 1.01
CA LEU A 281 -3.51 4.30 0.42
C LEU A 281 -2.05 4.13 0.00
N ASP A 282 -1.34 3.22 0.67
CA ASP A 282 -0.02 2.73 0.31
C ASP A 282 -0.13 1.24 -0.08
N VAL A 283 0.84 0.75 -0.88
CA VAL A 283 0.90 -0.65 -1.30
C VAL A 283 1.12 -1.55 -0.09
N HIS A 284 2.20 -1.31 0.65
CA HIS A 284 2.39 -1.86 1.99
C HIS A 284 1.81 -0.88 3.00
N ASP A 285 0.52 -1.05 3.29
CA ASP A 285 -0.25 -0.16 4.14
C ASP A 285 -0.01 -0.47 5.62
N THR A 286 -0.16 0.55 6.48
CA THR A 286 -0.20 0.40 7.94
C THR A 286 1.00 -0.36 8.56
N PRO A 287 2.24 0.12 8.35
CA PRO A 287 3.46 -0.60 8.73
C PRO A 287 3.59 -0.89 10.24
N SER A 288 2.88 -0.16 11.11
CA SER A 288 2.93 -0.42 12.55
C SER A 288 2.08 -1.63 12.98
N ILE A 289 1.17 -2.10 12.12
CA ILE A 289 0.24 -3.18 12.47
C ILE A 289 0.93 -4.54 12.28
N PRO A 290 1.05 -5.36 13.34
CA PRO A 290 1.72 -6.65 13.23
C PRO A 290 0.89 -7.64 12.40
N TYR A 291 1.54 -8.50 11.62
CA TYR A 291 0.87 -9.54 10.82
C TYR A 291 0.21 -10.65 11.65
N SER A 292 0.45 -10.70 12.96
CA SER A 292 -0.29 -11.54 13.91
C SER A 292 -1.65 -10.95 14.31
N ARG A 293 -1.96 -9.71 13.90
CA ARG A 293 -3.28 -9.09 14.10
C ARG A 293 -4.35 -9.96 13.44
N LYS A 294 -5.39 -10.25 14.21
CA LYS A 294 -6.55 -11.03 13.75
C LYS A 294 -7.40 -10.24 12.77
N PHE A 295 -7.91 -10.94 11.75
CA PHE A 295 -8.71 -10.32 10.71
C PHE A 295 -10.00 -9.73 11.25
N GLN A 296 -10.34 -8.54 10.78
CA GLN A 296 -11.61 -7.88 11.05
C GLN A 296 -12.25 -7.45 9.73
N PRO A 297 -13.60 -7.39 9.66
CA PRO A 297 -14.29 -6.86 8.50
C PRO A 297 -13.74 -5.49 8.09
N GLY A 298 -13.50 -5.30 6.79
CA GLY A 298 -12.93 -4.08 6.23
C GLY A 298 -11.40 -4.08 6.11
N MET A 299 -10.69 -5.07 6.67
CA MET A 299 -9.27 -5.26 6.36
C MET A 299 -9.10 -5.69 4.90
N VAL A 300 -8.16 -5.07 4.20
CA VAL A 300 -7.82 -5.38 2.80
C VAL A 300 -6.37 -5.84 2.71
N PHE A 301 -6.12 -6.92 1.99
CA PHE A 301 -4.84 -7.60 1.90
C PHE A 301 -4.73 -8.43 0.61
N PRO A 302 -3.59 -8.47 -0.08
CA PRO A 302 -3.34 -9.47 -1.11
C PRO A 302 -3.07 -10.86 -0.53
N LEU A 303 -3.36 -11.88 -1.33
CA LEU A 303 -2.76 -13.21 -1.19
C LEU A 303 -1.89 -13.47 -2.42
N GLU A 304 -0.58 -13.49 -2.20
CA GLU A 304 0.45 -13.44 -3.24
C GLU A 304 1.44 -14.63 -3.22
N PRO A 305 1.01 -15.91 -3.14
CA PRO A 305 1.94 -17.03 -3.09
C PRO A 305 2.89 -17.06 -4.30
N GLY A 306 4.15 -17.42 -4.05
CA GLY A 306 5.19 -17.50 -5.08
C GLY A 306 6.14 -18.67 -4.90
N ILE A 307 6.68 -19.17 -6.01
CA ILE A 307 7.70 -20.22 -6.05
C ILE A 307 8.82 -19.74 -6.97
N TYR A 308 10.05 -19.73 -6.46
CA TYR A 308 11.25 -19.32 -7.18
C TYR A 308 12.33 -20.39 -7.04
N PHE A 309 12.64 -21.03 -8.16
CA PHE A 309 13.74 -21.98 -8.24
C PHE A 309 14.96 -21.31 -8.84
N PRO A 310 16.09 -21.22 -8.11
CA PRO A 310 17.34 -20.75 -8.69
C PRO A 310 17.80 -21.70 -9.81
N THR A 311 18.74 -21.23 -10.62
CA THR A 311 19.24 -21.98 -11.78
C THR A 311 19.98 -23.27 -11.38
N ASP A 312 20.50 -23.34 -10.15
CA ASP A 312 21.19 -24.51 -9.59
C ASP A 312 20.30 -25.35 -8.66
N ALA A 313 18.98 -25.12 -8.68
CA ALA A 313 18.03 -25.74 -7.76
C ALA A 313 18.04 -27.28 -7.78
N SER A 314 18.42 -27.91 -8.89
CA SER A 314 18.57 -29.36 -8.94
C SER A 314 19.65 -29.89 -7.98
N ASN A 315 20.74 -29.13 -7.80
CA ASN A 315 21.81 -29.48 -6.86
C ASN A 315 21.45 -29.09 -5.43
N THR A 316 20.85 -27.91 -5.27
CA THR A 316 20.60 -27.34 -3.94
C THR A 316 19.37 -27.95 -3.29
N PHE A 317 18.36 -28.29 -4.09
CA PHE A 317 17.01 -28.66 -3.65
C PHE A 317 16.53 -30.02 -4.19
N HIS A 318 17.34 -30.73 -4.97
CA HIS A 318 17.00 -32.02 -5.60
C HIS A 318 15.73 -31.97 -6.46
N ILE A 319 15.43 -30.81 -7.04
CA ILE A 319 14.29 -30.65 -7.96
C ILE A 319 14.68 -31.08 -9.39
N PRO A 320 13.71 -31.50 -10.23
CA PRO A 320 13.98 -31.80 -11.64
C PRO A 320 14.53 -30.57 -12.40
N THR A 321 15.46 -30.81 -13.32
CA THR A 321 16.21 -29.75 -14.01
C THR A 321 15.31 -28.86 -14.87
N GLU A 322 14.19 -29.39 -15.37
CA GLU A 322 13.20 -28.67 -16.15
C GLU A 322 12.49 -27.53 -15.37
N PHE A 323 12.54 -27.54 -14.04
CA PHE A 323 11.99 -26.47 -13.19
C PHE A 323 13.04 -25.43 -12.77
N CYS A 324 14.33 -25.69 -12.99
CA CYS A 324 15.41 -24.78 -12.56
C CYS A 324 15.34 -23.45 -13.31
N GLY A 325 15.45 -22.34 -12.57
CA GLY A 325 15.35 -20.99 -13.13
C GLY A 325 13.92 -20.49 -13.37
N LEU A 326 12.88 -21.25 -13.01
CA LEU A 326 11.50 -20.79 -13.06
C LEU A 326 11.14 -20.01 -11.79
N GLY A 327 10.44 -18.88 -11.98
CA GLY A 327 9.87 -18.06 -10.91
C GLY A 327 8.46 -17.62 -11.27
N LEU A 328 7.48 -17.96 -10.43
CA LEU A 328 6.08 -17.59 -10.63
C LEU A 328 5.51 -17.05 -9.31
N ARG A 329 4.73 -15.98 -9.39
CA ARG A 329 3.90 -15.46 -8.29
C ARG A 329 2.50 -15.19 -8.82
N LEU A 330 1.49 -15.56 -8.04
CA LEU A 330 0.09 -15.26 -8.32
C LEU A 330 -0.44 -14.39 -7.19
N GLU A 331 -1.02 -13.25 -7.52
CA GLU A 331 -1.46 -12.24 -6.56
C GLU A 331 -2.87 -11.76 -6.91
N ASP A 332 -3.74 -11.74 -5.89
CA ASP A 332 -5.07 -11.15 -5.94
C ASP A 332 -5.33 -10.40 -4.64
N ASP A 333 -6.05 -9.29 -4.73
CA ASP A 333 -6.45 -8.48 -3.59
C ASP A 333 -7.77 -8.97 -2.99
N PHE A 334 -7.84 -9.09 -1.67
CA PHE A 334 -9.01 -9.53 -0.92
C PHE A 334 -9.43 -8.51 0.13
N VAL A 335 -10.72 -8.48 0.43
CA VAL A 335 -11.29 -7.79 1.60
C VAL A 335 -11.94 -8.82 2.53
N MET A 336 -11.73 -8.66 3.83
CA MET A 336 -12.46 -9.40 4.86
C MET A 336 -13.89 -8.85 4.95
N THR A 337 -14.89 -9.68 4.67
CA THR A 337 -16.30 -9.28 4.71
C THR A 337 -16.87 -9.33 6.12
N VAL A 338 -18.07 -8.75 6.30
CA VAL A 338 -18.79 -8.80 7.58
C VAL A 338 -19.21 -10.21 7.98
N GLU A 339 -19.35 -11.12 7.02
CA GLU A 339 -19.59 -12.56 7.26
C GLU A 339 -18.31 -13.32 7.66
N GLY A 340 -17.17 -12.63 7.77
CA GLY A 340 -15.92 -13.21 8.22
C GLY A 340 -15.21 -14.07 7.18
N ARG A 341 -15.31 -13.72 5.89
CA ARG A 341 -14.66 -14.45 4.79
C ARG A 341 -13.86 -13.50 3.88
N ALA A 342 -12.88 -14.03 3.16
CA ALA A 342 -12.16 -13.28 2.14
C ALA A 342 -12.92 -13.22 0.81
N GLU A 343 -13.15 -12.01 0.31
CA GLU A 343 -13.73 -11.75 -0.99
C GLU A 343 -12.73 -11.01 -1.90
N LYS A 344 -12.55 -11.48 -3.13
CA LYS A 344 -11.71 -10.78 -4.11
C LYS A 344 -12.25 -9.38 -4.40
N LEU A 345 -11.38 -8.37 -4.45
CA LEU A 345 -11.75 -7.02 -4.85
C LEU A 345 -12.24 -6.95 -6.30
N THR A 346 -11.73 -7.84 -7.17
CA THR A 346 -12.17 -7.96 -8.55
C THR A 346 -12.15 -9.41 -9.01
N LYS A 347 -13.07 -9.76 -9.90
CA LYS A 347 -13.09 -11.05 -10.61
C LYS A 347 -12.80 -10.88 -12.10
N GLU A 348 -12.36 -9.69 -12.50
CA GLU A 348 -12.14 -9.36 -13.90
C GLU A 348 -11.01 -10.17 -14.49
N LEU A 349 -9.88 -10.30 -13.81
CA LEU A 349 -8.78 -11.14 -14.27
C LEU A 349 -8.92 -12.57 -13.71
N SER A 350 -9.07 -13.54 -14.62
CA SER A 350 -9.10 -14.96 -14.23
C SER A 350 -7.70 -15.43 -13.87
N SER A 351 -7.60 -16.23 -12.81
CA SER A 351 -6.38 -16.98 -12.48
C SER A 351 -6.34 -18.35 -13.14
N ASP A 352 -7.31 -18.73 -13.98
CA ASP A 352 -7.23 -19.98 -14.75
C ASP A 352 -6.23 -19.85 -15.91
N ALA A 353 -5.30 -20.78 -16.02
CA ALA A 353 -4.27 -20.73 -17.06
C ALA A 353 -4.85 -20.72 -18.49
N SER A 354 -5.98 -21.39 -18.72
CA SER A 354 -6.63 -21.44 -20.03
C SER A 354 -7.23 -20.08 -20.40
N ASP A 355 -7.83 -19.40 -19.41
CA ASP A 355 -8.33 -18.03 -19.56
C ASP A 355 -7.17 -17.06 -19.77
N LEU A 356 -6.08 -17.18 -19.01
CA LEU A 356 -4.86 -16.39 -19.19
C LEU A 356 -4.28 -16.54 -20.59
N GLU A 357 -4.13 -17.78 -21.08
CA GLU A 357 -3.72 -18.03 -22.45
C GLU A 357 -4.67 -17.44 -23.49
N SER A 358 -5.98 -17.38 -23.18
CA SER A 358 -6.98 -16.79 -24.07
C SER A 358 -6.78 -15.28 -24.23
N TYR A 359 -6.40 -14.57 -23.14
CA TYR A 359 -6.06 -13.16 -23.21
C TYR A 359 -4.87 -12.92 -24.11
N VAL A 360 -3.85 -13.78 -24.04
CA VAL A 360 -2.70 -13.65 -24.92
C VAL A 360 -3.09 -13.92 -26.39
N LYS A 361 -4.11 -14.77 -26.67
CA LYS A 361 -4.52 -15.25 -28.01
C LYS A 361 -5.23 -14.26 -28.96
N GLY A 362 -5.84 -13.14 -28.55
CA GLY A 362 -6.58 -12.22 -29.47
C GLY A 362 -5.70 -11.09 -30.05
N VAL A 363 -5.54 -10.87 -31.36
CA VAL A 363 -6.54 -10.77 -32.46
C VAL A 363 -6.21 -11.74 -33.61
N SER A 364 -7.19 -12.52 -34.06
CA SER A 364 -7.16 -13.13 -35.40
C SER A 364 -7.40 -12.02 -36.42
N CYS A 365 -6.47 -11.82 -37.36
CA CYS A 365 -6.73 -10.99 -38.53
C CYS A 365 -7.97 -11.54 -39.24
N SER A 366 -9.08 -10.81 -39.19
CA SER A 366 -10.16 -10.99 -40.14
C SER A 366 -9.60 -10.61 -41.51
N SER A 367 -9.17 -11.62 -42.27
CA SER A 367 -8.91 -11.48 -43.70
C SER A 367 -10.21 -11.05 -44.37
N THR A 368 -10.34 -9.76 -44.64
CA THR A 368 -11.29 -9.25 -45.63
C THR A 368 -10.86 -9.80 -46.99
N ASN A 369 -11.64 -10.75 -47.51
CA ASN A 369 -11.62 -11.14 -48.92
C ASN A 369 -12.19 -10.01 -49.78
#